data_AF-A0A924FWA4-F1
#
_entry.id   AF-A0A924FWA4-F1
#
_cell.length_a   1.000
_cell.length_b   1.000
_cell.length_c   1.000
_cell.angle_alpha   90.00
_cell.angle_beta   90.00
_cell.angle_gamma   90.00
#
_symmetry.space_group_name_H-M   'P 1'
#
loop_
_entity.id
_entity.type
_entity.pdbx_description
1 polymer ?
#
loop_
_entity_poly.entity_id
_entity_poly.type
_entity_poly.pdbx_seq_one_letter_code
_entity_poly.pdbx_strand_id
1 'polypeptide(L)'
;MSAKSSDATVSAPHPRETMALFGHHDAEQALLSAYRSGRIAHAWLMSGAQGIGKATLAYRMARFVLAHPDPLSAPVQAAATLGIDPSHPVARQVASGAHGGLLTLERTVTEKGVMPTFIAVGEVRKTV
;
A
#
# COMPACT_ATOMS: atom_id res chain seq x y z
N MET A 1 -30.75 15.44 6.61
CA MET A 1 -30.33 14.03 6.59
C MET A 1 -30.27 13.59 5.13
N SER A 2 -29.11 13.70 4.49
CA SER A 2 -28.98 13.35 3.06
C SER A 2 -28.46 11.93 2.96
N ALA A 3 -29.26 11.05 2.37
CA ALA A 3 -28.90 9.67 2.08
C ALA A 3 -27.60 9.64 1.28
N LYS A 4 -26.57 8.99 1.84
CA LYS A 4 -25.30 8.77 1.16
C LYS A 4 -25.58 7.77 0.04
N SER A 5 -25.54 8.25 -1.20
CA SER A 5 -25.73 7.44 -2.41
C SER A 5 -24.83 6.20 -2.31
N SER A 6 -25.46 5.03 -2.29
CA SER A 6 -24.79 3.73 -2.33
C SER A 6 -24.11 3.61 -3.68
N ASP A 7 -22.84 3.98 -3.73
CA ASP A 7 -21.98 3.78 -4.89
C ASP A 7 -21.94 2.27 -5.17
N ALA A 8 -22.32 1.88 -6.38
CA ALA A 8 -22.43 0.49 -6.78
C ALA A 8 -21.07 -0.18 -6.55
N THR A 9 -20.99 -1.08 -5.56
CA THR A 9 -19.75 -1.75 -5.19
C THR A 9 -19.38 -2.73 -6.29
N VAL A 10 -18.63 -2.25 -7.28
CA VAL A 10 -17.79 -3.14 -8.10
C VAL A 10 -16.92 -3.89 -7.10
N SER A 11 -17.06 -5.22 -7.05
CA SER A 11 -16.22 -6.08 -6.21
C SER A 11 -14.80 -6.06 -6.78
N ALA A 12 -14.07 -5.00 -6.48
CA ALA A 12 -12.64 -4.90 -6.75
C ALA A 12 -11.90 -5.70 -5.67
N PRO A 13 -10.87 -6.47 -6.04
CA PRO A 13 -10.04 -7.16 -5.06
C PRO A 13 -9.39 -6.16 -4.11
N HIS A 14 -9.02 -6.62 -2.92
CA HIS A 14 -8.39 -5.76 -1.93
C HIS A 14 -7.09 -5.16 -2.52
N PRO A 15 -6.71 -3.91 -2.20
CA PRO A 15 -5.45 -3.32 -2.70
C PRO A 15 -4.20 -4.18 -2.40
N ARG A 16 -4.22 -4.93 -1.29
CA ARG A 16 -3.17 -5.88 -0.90
C ARG A 16 -3.10 -7.15 -1.77
N GLU A 17 -4.17 -7.48 -2.49
CA GLU A 17 -4.26 -8.62 -3.42
C GLU A 17 -4.05 -8.16 -4.87
N THR A 18 -4.28 -6.87 -5.14
CA THR A 18 -4.19 -6.28 -6.48
C THR A 18 -2.73 -6.09 -6.92
N MET A 19 -2.35 -6.75 -8.02
CA MET A 19 -1.01 -6.62 -8.63
C MET A 19 -0.97 -5.62 -9.79
N ALA A 20 -2.07 -5.49 -10.53
CA ALA A 20 -2.19 -4.54 -11.62
C ALA A 20 -2.32 -3.10 -11.08
N LEU A 21 -1.56 -2.17 -11.64
CA LEU A 21 -1.67 -0.74 -11.36
C LEU A 21 -1.84 -0.02 -12.70
N PHE A 22 -2.88 0.80 -12.79
CA PHE A 22 -3.17 1.60 -13.97
C PHE A 22 -3.00 3.08 -13.61
N GLY A 23 -2.36 3.84 -14.49
CA GLY A 23 -1.98 5.23 -14.21
C GLY A 23 -0.86 5.32 -13.17
N HIS A 24 -0.78 6.45 -12.46
CA HIS A 24 0.22 6.73 -11.42
C HIS A 24 1.69 6.61 -11.85
N HIS A 25 1.99 6.66 -13.16
CA HIS A 25 3.36 6.50 -13.67
C HIS A 25 4.33 7.46 -12.98
N ASP A 26 4.01 8.76 -12.95
CA ASP A 26 4.89 9.77 -12.34
C ASP A 26 5.10 9.53 -10.84
N ALA A 27 4.04 9.13 -10.12
CA ALA A 27 4.12 8.82 -8.70
C ALA A 27 4.92 7.54 -8.42
N GLU A 28 4.77 6.51 -9.25
CA GLU A 28 5.55 5.28 -9.19
C GLU A 28 7.03 5.56 -9.44
N GLN A 29 7.35 6.35 -10.47
CA GLN A 29 8.72 6.73 -10.78
C GLN A 29 9.34 7.57 -9.67
N ALA A 30 8.61 8.53 -9.10
CA ALA A 30 9.11 9.34 -7.98
C ALA A 30 9.50 8.46 -6.77
N LEU A 31 8.64 7.49 -6.41
CA LEU A 31 8.92 6.54 -5.33
C LEU A 31 10.11 5.63 -5.66
N LEU A 32 10.18 5.11 -6.88
CA LEU A 32 11.28 4.24 -7.33
C LEU A 32 12.62 4.98 -7.34
N SER A 33 12.67 6.19 -7.89
CA SER A 33 13.87 7.04 -7.89
C SER A 33 14.32 7.38 -6.47
N ALA A 34 13.38 7.72 -5.58
CA ALA A 34 13.71 7.98 -4.19
C ALA A 34 14.29 6.73 -3.50
N TYR A 35 13.70 5.56 -3.73
CA TYR A 35 14.20 4.31 -3.16
C TYR A 35 15.62 3.98 -3.65
N ARG A 36 15.83 4.01 -4.97
CA ARG A 36 17.14 3.76 -5.62
C ARG A 36 18.26 4.67 -5.15
N SER A 37 17.93 5.88 -4.73
CA SER A 37 18.92 6.83 -4.21
C SER A 37 19.55 6.38 -2.88
N GLY A 38 18.96 5.39 -2.21
CA GLY A 38 19.30 4.99 -0.84
C GLY A 38 18.88 6.02 0.22
N ARG A 39 18.29 7.15 -0.19
CA ARG A 39 17.85 8.25 0.67
C ARG A 39 16.36 8.48 0.52
N ILE A 40 15.57 7.54 1.03
CA ILE A 40 14.11 7.65 1.02
C ILE A 40 13.63 8.49 2.21
N ALA A 41 12.66 9.38 1.96
CA ALA A 41 11.95 10.05 3.04
C ALA A 41 11.22 9.01 3.91
N HIS A 42 11.25 9.21 5.24
CA HIS A 42 10.64 8.29 6.21
C HIS A 42 9.10 8.26 6.14
N ALA A 43 8.48 9.23 5.47
CA ALA A 43 7.04 9.32 5.31
C ALA A 43 6.68 9.84 3.91
N TRP A 44 5.62 9.26 3.33
CA TRP A 44 5.06 9.65 2.05
C TRP A 44 3.56 9.91 2.20
N LEU A 45 3.09 11.01 1.63
CA LEU A 45 1.68 11.36 1.59
C LEU A 45 1.16 11.24 0.16
N MET A 46 0.20 10.34 -0.05
CA MET A 46 -0.48 10.17 -1.33
C MET A 46 -1.85 10.85 -1.27
N SER A 47 -2.05 11.88 -2.09
CA SER A 47 -3.32 12.63 -2.18
C SER A 47 -4.01 12.36 -3.53
N GLY A 48 -5.32 12.55 -3.58
CA GLY A 48 -6.13 12.34 -4.79
C GLY A 48 -7.53 11.80 -4.50
N ALA A 49 -8.37 11.74 -5.53
CA ALA A 49 -9.76 11.30 -5.44
C ALA A 49 -9.91 9.90 -4.82
N GLN A 50 -11.07 9.63 -4.19
CA GLN A 50 -11.40 8.28 -3.71
C GLN A 50 -11.42 7.31 -4.90
N GLY A 51 -10.93 6.08 -4.69
CA GLY A 51 -10.93 5.05 -5.73
C GLY A 51 -9.82 5.13 -6.78
N ILE A 52 -9.02 6.20 -6.83
CA ILE A 52 -7.99 6.37 -7.87
C ILE A 52 -6.83 5.34 -7.79
N GLY A 53 -6.76 4.49 -6.77
CA GLY A 53 -5.71 3.45 -6.65
C GLY A 53 -4.52 3.81 -5.74
N LYS A 54 -4.64 4.85 -4.89
CA LYS A 54 -3.58 5.26 -3.94
C LYS A 54 -3.09 4.11 -3.04
N ALA A 55 -4.02 3.35 -2.47
CA ALA A 55 -3.67 2.21 -1.62
C ALA A 55 -2.94 1.12 -2.42
N THR A 56 -3.34 0.89 -3.67
CA THR A 56 -2.69 -0.08 -4.56
C THR A 56 -1.24 0.33 -4.84
N LEU A 57 -0.99 1.62 -5.10
CA LEU A 57 0.37 2.16 -5.25
C LEU A 57 1.20 1.98 -3.97
N ALA A 58 0.63 2.27 -2.79
CA ALA A 58 1.31 2.09 -1.51
C ALA A 58 1.68 0.62 -1.26
N TYR A 59 0.76 -0.33 -1.51
CA TYR A 59 1.07 -1.76 -1.42
C TYR A 59 2.09 -2.22 -2.45
N ARG A 60 2.08 -1.67 -3.67
CA ARG A 60 3.07 -1.96 -4.70
C ARG A 60 4.47 -1.54 -4.25
N MET A 61 4.60 -0.34 -3.71
CA MET A 61 5.85 0.14 -3.10
C MET A 61 6.28 -0.75 -1.92
N ALA A 62 5.37 -1.08 -1.00
CA ALA A 62 5.69 -1.93 0.14
C ALA A 62 6.22 -3.31 -0.30
N ARG A 63 5.54 -3.96 -1.27
CA ARG A 63 6.00 -5.24 -1.83
C ARG A 63 7.38 -5.13 -2.45
N PHE A 64 7.65 -4.06 -3.19
CA PHE A 64 8.95 -3.84 -3.84
C PHE A 64 10.09 -3.72 -2.82
N VAL A 65 9.91 -2.87 -1.80
CA VAL A 65 10.91 -2.65 -0.73
C VAL A 65 11.16 -3.92 0.09
N LEU A 66 10.10 -4.66 0.41
CA LEU A 66 10.21 -5.91 1.18
C LEU A 66 10.84 -7.05 0.38
N ALA A 67 10.63 -7.08 -0.95
CA ALA A 67 11.28 -8.05 -1.84
C ALA A 67 12.74 -7.72 -2.13
N HIS A 68 13.12 -6.44 -2.07
CA HIS A 68 14.46 -5.97 -2.39
C HIS A 68 15.03 -5.09 -1.27
N PRO A 69 15.43 -5.65 -0.12
CA PRO A 69 15.80 -4.86 1.05
C PRO A 69 17.02 -3.95 0.85
N ASP A 70 17.89 -4.24 -0.13
CA ASP A 70 19.02 -3.40 -0.51
C ASP A 70 18.67 -2.49 -1.71
N PRO A 71 18.54 -1.17 -1.51
CA PRO A 71 18.21 -0.23 -2.59
C PRO A 71 19.33 -0.06 -3.62
N LEU A 72 20.58 -0.39 -3.29
CA LEU A 72 21.74 -0.26 -4.18
C LEU A 72 22.00 -1.55 -4.98
N SER A 73 21.21 -2.59 -4.75
CA SER A 73 21.34 -3.86 -5.47
C SER A 73 21.06 -3.70 -6.98
N ALA A 74 21.76 -4.50 -7.79
CA ALA A 74 21.61 -4.46 -9.26
C ALA A 74 20.15 -4.62 -9.75
N PRO A 75 19.31 -5.52 -9.17
CA PRO A 75 17.91 -5.63 -9.58
C PRO A 75 17.12 -4.34 -9.34
N VAL A 76 17.35 -3.66 -8.21
CA VAL A 76 16.69 -2.38 -7.90
C VAL A 76 17.16 -1.30 -8.85
N GLN A 77 18.45 -1.21 -9.14
CA GLN A 77 19.02 -0.22 -10.06
C GLN A 77 18.59 -0.44 -11.52
N ALA A 78 18.21 -1.67 -11.90
CA ALA A 78 17.70 -2.00 -13.24
C ALA A 78 16.17 -1.96 -13.39
N ALA A 79 15.40 -2.02 -12.28
CA ALA A 79 13.94 -2.03 -12.29
C ALA A 79 13.27 -0.87 -13.07
N ALA A 80 12.41 -1.13 -14.05
CA ALA A 80 11.67 -0.05 -14.71
C ALA A 80 10.44 0.44 -13.90
N THR A 81 9.93 -0.39 -12.99
CA THR A 81 8.70 -0.15 -12.23
C THR A 81 8.83 -0.73 -10.81
N LEU A 82 7.89 -0.40 -9.92
CA LEU A 82 7.77 -1.01 -8.58
C LEU A 82 7.03 -2.37 -8.61
N GLY A 83 6.77 -2.92 -9.79
CA GLY A 83 6.17 -4.24 -9.94
C GLY A 83 7.13 -5.34 -9.51
N ILE A 84 6.61 -6.34 -8.79
CA ILE A 84 7.32 -7.58 -8.50
C ILE A 84 6.55 -8.77 -9.09
N ASP A 85 7.23 -9.89 -9.27
CA ASP A 85 6.60 -11.12 -9.74
C ASP A 85 5.49 -11.57 -8.75
N PRO A 86 4.25 -11.84 -9.20
CA PRO A 86 3.17 -12.31 -8.34
C PRO A 86 3.47 -13.64 -7.63
N SER A 87 4.37 -14.46 -8.17
CA SER A 87 4.84 -15.70 -7.57
C SER A 87 5.87 -15.50 -6.45
N HIS A 88 6.41 -14.29 -6.30
CA HIS A 88 7.40 -13.98 -5.27
C HIS A 88 6.81 -14.20 -3.85
N PRO A 89 7.55 -14.81 -2.90
CA PRO A 89 7.04 -15.09 -1.55
C PRO A 89 6.46 -13.86 -0.85
N VAL A 90 7.13 -12.70 -0.97
CA VAL A 90 6.65 -11.42 -0.40
C VAL A 90 5.29 -11.02 -0.98
N ALA A 91 5.05 -11.19 -2.28
CA ALA A 91 3.76 -10.85 -2.89
C ALA A 91 2.62 -11.66 -2.25
N ARG A 92 2.84 -12.97 -2.05
CA ARG A 92 1.88 -13.89 -1.43
C ARG A 92 1.64 -13.55 0.04
N GLN A 93 2.70 -13.31 0.81
CA GLN A 93 2.61 -12.97 2.22
C GLN A 93 1.93 -11.62 2.47
N VAL A 94 2.19 -10.62 1.61
CA VAL A 94 1.49 -9.32 1.68
C VAL A 94 0.01 -9.49 1.33
N ALA A 95 -0.31 -10.30 0.31
CA ALA A 95 -1.70 -10.58 -0.07
C ALA A 95 -2.49 -11.25 1.06
N SER A 96 -1.87 -12.18 1.80
CA SER A 96 -2.49 -12.84 2.95
C SER A 96 -2.44 -12.02 4.24
N GLY A 97 -1.77 -10.86 4.25
CA GLY A 97 -1.57 -10.04 5.46
C GLY A 97 -0.62 -10.66 6.50
N ALA A 98 0.21 -11.63 6.11
CA ALA A 98 1.09 -12.38 7.02
C ALA A 98 2.56 -11.90 6.98
N HIS A 99 2.89 -10.88 6.19
CA HIS A 99 4.26 -10.39 6.06
C HIS A 99 4.70 -9.61 7.30
N GLY A 100 5.59 -10.17 8.12
CA GLY A 100 6.03 -9.56 9.39
C GLY A 100 6.68 -8.17 9.27
N GLY A 101 7.23 -7.82 8.10
CA GLY A 101 7.77 -6.48 7.82
C GLY A 101 6.75 -5.43 7.37
N LEU A 102 5.44 -5.75 7.31
CA LEU A 102 4.40 -4.83 6.86
C LEU A 102 3.29 -4.67 7.92
N LEU A 103 3.16 -3.46 8.45
CA LEU A 103 2.04 -3.08 9.30
C LEU A 103 1.05 -2.22 8.52
N THR A 104 -0.21 -2.67 8.42
CA THR A 104 -1.30 -1.88 7.81
C THR A 104 -2.19 -1.32 8.92
N LEU A 105 -2.40 -0.01 8.92
CA LEU A 105 -3.30 0.66 9.85
C LEU A 105 -4.57 1.10 9.11
N GLU A 106 -5.70 0.57 9.53
CA GLU A 106 -7.02 0.84 8.94
C GLU A 106 -8.01 1.25 10.03
N ARG A 107 -9.15 1.79 9.62
CA ARG A 107 -10.24 2.08 10.56
C ARG A 107 -10.90 0.76 10.94
N THR A 108 -10.90 0.45 12.23
CA THR A 108 -11.57 -0.72 12.79
C THR A 108 -12.93 -0.33 13.35
N VAL A 109 -13.89 -1.24 13.24
CA VAL A 109 -15.22 -1.05 13.83
C VAL A 109 -15.08 -1.12 15.34
N THR A 110 -15.65 -0.15 16.05
CA THR A 110 -15.67 -0.15 17.52
C THR A 110 -16.54 -1.29 18.06
N GLU A 111 -16.37 -1.64 19.34
CA GLU A 111 -17.22 -2.63 20.04
C GLU A 111 -18.72 -2.30 19.96
N LYS A 112 -19.06 -1.02 19.73
CA LYS A 112 -20.43 -0.51 19.54
C LYS A 112 -20.94 -0.61 18.10
N GLY A 113 -20.20 -1.24 17.19
CA GLY A 113 -20.56 -1.40 15.77
C GLY A 113 -20.35 -0.14 14.91
N VAL A 114 -19.76 0.93 15.45
CA VAL A 114 -19.57 2.20 14.74
C VAL A 114 -18.16 2.26 14.12
N MET A 115 -18.08 2.62 12.84
CA MET A 115 -16.82 2.88 12.14
C MET A 115 -16.38 4.34 12.39
N PRO A 116 -15.26 4.58 13.11
CA PRO A 116 -14.78 5.93 13.41
C PRO A 116 -14.22 6.62 12.16
N THR A 117 -14.20 7.96 12.17
CA THR A 117 -13.59 8.76 11.09
C THR A 117 -12.07 8.85 11.18
N PHE A 118 -11.50 8.47 12.33
CA PHE A 118 -10.07 8.50 12.63
C PHE A 118 -9.55 7.08 12.94
N ILE A 119 -8.23 6.91 12.86
CA ILE A 119 -7.55 5.72 13.38
C ILE A 119 -7.21 6.00 14.85
N ALA A 120 -7.69 5.18 15.76
CA ALA A 120 -7.48 5.41 17.19
C ALA A 120 -6.04 5.11 17.60
N VAL A 121 -5.45 5.98 18.42
CA VAL A 121 -4.07 5.80 18.93
C VAL A 121 -3.91 4.48 19.70
N GLY A 122 -4.96 4.04 20.39
CA GLY A 122 -4.97 2.76 21.10
C GLY A 122 -4.77 1.55 20.17
N GLU A 123 -5.31 1.60 18.95
CA GLU A 123 -5.14 0.54 17.95
C GLU A 123 -3.70 0.50 17.43
N VAL A 124 -3.10 1.67 17.21
CA VAL A 124 -1.68 1.80 16.83
C VAL A 124 -0.75 1.23 17.90
N ARG A 125 -1.07 1.43 19.19
CA ARG A 125 -0.24 0.96 20.31
C ARG A 125 -0.30 -0.56 20.53
N LYS A 126 -1.32 -1.26 20.03
CA LYS A 126 -1.40 -2.73 20.13
C LYS A 126 -0.43 -3.46 19.22
N THR A 127 0.12 -2.75 18.22
CA THR A 127 0.97 -3.34 17.17
C THR A 127 2.47 -3.05 17.35
N VAL A 128 2.87 -2.36 18.44
CA VAL A 128 4.26 -2.00 18.76
C VAL A 128 4.69 -2.66 20.06
#